data_AF-A0A948DFS3-F1
#
_entry.id   AF-A0A948DFS3-F1
#
_cell.length_a   1.000
_cell.length_b   1.000
_cell.length_c   1.000
_cell.angle_alpha   90.00
_cell.angle_beta   90.00
_cell.angle_gamma   90.00
#
_symmetry.space_group_name_H-M   'P 1'
#
loop_
_entity.id
_entity.type
_entity.pdbx_description
1 polymer ?
#
loop_
_entity_poly.entity_id
_entity_poly.type
_entity_poly.pdbx_seq_one_letter_code
_entity_poly.pdbx_strand_id
1 'polypeptide(L)'
;MIDLSAKKVLVIDLAKKESDVNSFVDLNKYLGGVGLGLKLLEIYADKEPVVFAIGPLNGFFPFASKTAVVLNDEGSIEDLYIGGSLSLRMRFAGIDAIVICKKAEEKTVVEILNTKTTFHGEAMDLRSLGLPGKRSVIGHENNKTLLDNYFTTPENHLEKAFVQKNLKGLVITGTEVYSPENFEEYQRLYKTILARTSDLRVERGVYPSCSNCPMGCGKSRVGEIGGNVLIDSLVACQFADKIYTDIGIVFSCLNVLGYNHTHEDVENLPKLIEDTIRKLSL
;
A
#
# COMPACT_ATOMS: atom_id res chain seq x y z
N MET A 1 8.78 12.26 14.13
CA MET A 1 7.55 11.50 14.45
C MET A 1 6.67 11.51 13.21
N ILE A 2 5.83 10.48 13.03
CA ILE A 2 4.87 10.47 11.92
C ILE A 2 3.78 11.50 12.25
N ASP A 3 3.37 12.29 11.26
CA ASP A 3 2.17 13.11 11.39
C ASP A 3 0.94 12.23 11.21
N LEU A 4 0.21 12.00 12.30
CA LEU A 4 -0.96 11.12 12.36
C LEU A 4 -2.28 11.91 12.44
N SER A 5 -2.22 13.25 12.30
CA SER A 5 -3.39 14.11 12.41
C SER A 5 -4.37 13.96 11.24
N ALA A 6 -3.87 13.52 10.08
CA ALA A 6 -4.66 13.32 8.87
C ALA A 6 -4.00 12.25 7.98
N LYS A 7 -4.81 11.60 7.14
CA LYS A 7 -4.30 10.75 6.06
C LYS A 7 -3.74 11.61 4.94
N LYS A 8 -2.47 11.38 4.57
CA LYS A 8 -1.81 12.11 3.47
C LYS A 8 -1.91 11.32 2.17
N VAL A 9 -2.52 11.92 1.16
CA VAL A 9 -2.82 11.26 -0.10
C VAL A 9 -2.21 12.06 -1.25
N LEU A 10 -1.31 11.43 -2.00
CA LEU A 10 -0.79 12.00 -3.24
C LEU A 10 -1.75 11.69 -4.38
N VAL A 11 -2.41 12.72 -4.92
CA VAL A 11 -3.32 12.60 -6.05
C VAL A 11 -2.59 13.04 -7.31
N ILE A 12 -2.61 12.20 -8.34
CA ILE A 12 -1.89 12.40 -9.59
C ILE A 12 -2.91 12.41 -10.73
N ASP A 13 -3.06 13.54 -11.42
CA ASP A 13 -3.88 13.65 -12.64
C ASP A 13 -2.98 13.45 -13.86
N LEU A 14 -3.11 12.28 -14.50
CA LEU A 14 -2.29 11.91 -15.65
C LEU A 14 -2.60 12.74 -16.91
N ALA A 15 -3.83 13.21 -17.06
CA ALA A 15 -4.25 13.98 -18.22
C ALA A 15 -3.62 15.38 -18.19
N LYS A 16 -3.54 15.98 -16.99
CA LYS A 16 -2.93 17.30 -16.79
C LYS A 16 -1.43 17.25 -16.49
N LYS A 17 -0.90 16.08 -16.12
CA LYS A 17 0.46 15.91 -15.58
C LYS A 17 0.69 16.80 -14.36
N GLU A 18 -0.30 16.78 -13.46
CA GLU A 18 -0.30 17.53 -12.20
C GLU A 18 -0.40 16.57 -11.02
N SER A 19 0.08 17.01 -9.85
CA SER A 19 -0.01 16.24 -8.62
C SER A 19 -0.17 17.16 -7.41
N ASP A 20 -1.00 16.76 -6.46
CA ASP A 20 -1.21 17.46 -5.20
C ASP A 20 -1.20 16.48 -4.02
N VAL A 21 -0.72 16.94 -2.86
CA VAL A 21 -0.82 16.19 -1.61
C VAL A 21 -1.98 16.74 -0.79
N ASN A 22 -3.02 15.93 -0.64
CA ASN A 22 -4.20 16.25 0.14
C ASN A 22 -4.13 15.61 1.52
N SER A 23 -4.64 16.30 2.54
CA SER A 23 -4.70 15.82 3.92
C SER A 23 -6.15 15.65 4.35
N PHE A 24 -6.50 14.44 4.82
CA PHE A 24 -7.87 14.08 5.19
C PHE A 24 -7.96 13.63 6.65
N VAL A 25 -8.54 14.47 7.50
CA VAL A 25 -8.74 14.16 8.93
C VAL A 25 -9.85 13.13 9.13
N ASP A 26 -10.93 13.24 8.35
CA ASP A 26 -12.11 12.38 8.40
C ASP A 26 -11.84 10.93 7.95
N LEU A 27 -10.73 10.72 7.22
CA LEU A 27 -10.30 9.40 6.77
C LEU A 27 -9.48 8.62 7.82
N ASN A 28 -9.14 9.23 8.97
CA ASN A 28 -8.39 8.53 10.01
C ASN A 28 -9.11 7.29 10.55
N LYS A 29 -10.44 7.29 10.56
CA LYS A 29 -11.27 6.15 10.99
C LYS A 29 -11.11 4.88 10.14
N TYR A 30 -10.55 4.96 8.94
CA TYR A 30 -10.41 3.82 8.02
C TYR A 30 -9.16 2.95 8.27
N LEU A 31 -8.38 3.24 9.32
CA LEU A 31 -7.12 2.58 9.70
C LEU A 31 -6.01 2.68 8.63
N GLY A 32 -6.24 2.14 7.43
CA GLY A 32 -5.38 2.19 6.25
C GLY A 32 -5.81 1.16 5.21
N GLY A 33 -4.88 0.78 4.31
CA GLY A 33 -5.03 -0.38 3.42
C GLY A 33 -6.31 -0.34 2.60
N VAL A 34 -7.02 -1.47 2.52
CA VAL A 34 -8.26 -1.60 1.72
C VAL A 34 -9.35 -0.61 2.15
N GLY A 35 -9.52 -0.36 3.45
CA GLY A 35 -10.53 0.59 3.94
C GLY A 35 -10.29 2.01 3.43
N LEU A 36 -9.05 2.49 3.53
CA LEU A 36 -8.66 3.78 2.94
C LEU A 36 -8.78 3.75 1.42
N GLY A 37 -8.36 2.66 0.77
CA GLY A 37 -8.42 2.48 -0.67
C GLY A 37 -9.83 2.60 -1.24
N LEU A 38 -10.79 1.88 -0.65
CA LEU A 38 -12.20 1.93 -1.02
C LEU A 38 -12.80 3.32 -0.84
N LYS A 39 -12.50 3.99 0.28
CA LYS A 39 -13.03 5.34 0.50
C LYS A 39 -12.44 6.36 -0.49
N LEU A 40 -11.17 6.22 -0.87
CA LEU A 40 -10.57 7.05 -1.91
C LEU A 40 -11.12 6.72 -3.31
N LEU A 41 -11.43 5.44 -3.57
CA LEU A 41 -12.14 5.04 -4.79
C LEU A 41 -13.50 5.77 -4.89
N GLU A 42 -14.23 5.86 -3.78
CA GLU A 42 -15.52 6.59 -3.70
C GLU A 42 -15.35 8.09 -3.97
N ILE A 43 -14.38 8.72 -3.30
CA ILE A 43 -14.12 10.17 -3.40
C ILE A 43 -13.72 10.58 -4.82
N TYR A 44 -12.99 9.72 -5.53
CA TYR A 44 -12.43 10.01 -6.85
C TYR A 44 -13.08 9.21 -7.98
N ALA A 45 -14.27 8.63 -7.76
CA ALA A 45 -14.93 7.73 -8.70
C ALA A 45 -15.10 8.32 -10.12
N ASP A 46 -15.37 9.63 -10.20
CA ASP A 46 -15.53 10.40 -11.44
C ASP A 46 -14.23 10.55 -12.26
N LYS A 47 -13.09 10.12 -11.70
CA LYS A 47 -11.76 10.27 -12.30
C LYS A 47 -11.09 8.94 -12.61
N GLU A 48 -11.87 7.85 -12.64
CA GLU A 48 -11.40 6.49 -12.94
C GLU A 48 -10.15 6.12 -12.11
N PRO A 49 -10.23 6.15 -10.77
CA PRO A 49 -9.04 6.12 -9.92
C PRO A 49 -8.43 4.72 -9.85
N VAL A 50 -7.09 4.65 -9.82
CA VAL A 50 -6.34 3.48 -9.32
C VAL A 50 -5.67 3.91 -8.03
N VAL A 51 -6.02 3.24 -6.94
CA VAL A 51 -5.58 3.62 -5.60
C VAL A 51 -4.56 2.63 -5.08
N PHE A 52 -3.39 3.12 -4.68
CA PHE A 52 -2.43 2.39 -3.88
C PHE A 52 -2.53 2.88 -2.45
N ALA A 53 -2.79 2.00 -1.48
CA ALA A 53 -2.96 2.38 -0.08
C ALA A 53 -2.09 1.51 0.84
N ILE A 54 -1.55 2.14 1.88
CA ILE A 54 -0.76 1.48 2.92
C ILE A 54 -1.49 1.48 4.27
N GLY A 55 -1.09 0.54 5.12
CA GLY A 55 -1.55 0.38 6.47
C GLY A 55 -0.63 1.10 7.48
N PRO A 56 -1.11 1.25 8.72
CA PRO A 56 -0.36 1.93 9.77
C PRO A 56 0.93 1.21 10.17
N LEU A 57 1.01 -0.11 9.92
CA LEU A 57 2.14 -0.95 10.33
C LEU A 57 3.24 -1.07 9.27
N ASN A 58 2.97 -0.67 8.02
CA ASN A 58 3.98 -0.76 6.96
C ASN A 58 5.19 0.11 7.28
N GLY A 59 6.37 -0.46 7.06
CA GLY A 59 7.65 0.17 7.37
C GLY A 59 8.10 0.04 8.82
N PHE A 60 7.23 -0.42 9.71
CA PHE A 60 7.51 -0.54 11.14
C PHE A 60 7.56 -2.00 11.59
N PHE A 61 6.50 -2.79 11.37
CA PHE A 61 6.43 -4.14 11.92
C PHE A 61 6.73 -5.25 10.91
N PRO A 62 7.20 -6.43 11.37
CA PRO A 62 7.43 -7.58 10.51
C PRO A 62 6.15 -8.10 9.86
N PHE A 63 6.26 -8.66 8.66
CA PHE A 63 5.12 -9.23 7.92
C PHE A 63 3.99 -8.24 7.58
N ALA A 64 4.13 -6.94 7.87
CA ALA A 64 3.26 -5.86 7.41
C ALA A 64 3.85 -5.20 6.15
N SER A 65 3.74 -5.88 5.02
CA SER A 65 4.59 -5.61 3.85
C SER A 65 3.85 -5.40 2.54
N LYS A 66 2.52 -5.53 2.52
CA LYS A 66 1.73 -5.43 1.30
C LYS A 66 1.38 -3.97 1.01
N THR A 67 1.00 -3.71 -0.23
CA THR A 67 0.32 -2.48 -0.67
C THR A 67 -1.02 -2.89 -1.23
N ALA A 68 -2.11 -2.31 -0.73
CA ALA A 68 -3.43 -2.52 -1.30
C ALA A 68 -3.53 -1.73 -2.61
N VAL A 69 -4.07 -2.37 -3.64
CA VAL A 69 -4.39 -1.79 -4.94
C VAL A 69 -5.89 -1.93 -5.10
N VAL A 70 -6.60 -0.80 -5.12
CA VAL A 70 -8.06 -0.75 -5.23
C VAL A 70 -8.43 0.00 -6.50
N LEU A 71 -9.27 -0.60 -7.33
CA LEU A 71 -9.70 -0.05 -8.62
C LEU A 71 -11.10 -0.54 -8.99
N ASN A 72 -11.71 0.11 -9.97
CA ASN A 72 -12.91 -0.38 -10.64
C ASN A 72 -12.50 -0.96 -12.00
N ASP A 73 -12.70 -2.27 -12.20
CA ASP A 73 -12.52 -2.95 -13.49
C ASP A 73 -13.89 -3.29 -14.08
N GLU A 74 -14.31 -2.52 -15.08
CA GLU A 74 -15.56 -2.76 -15.85
C GLU A 74 -16.84 -2.85 -14.99
N GLY A 75 -16.89 -2.11 -13.89
CA GLY A 75 -18.02 -2.06 -12.95
C GLY A 75 -17.82 -2.91 -11.70
N SER A 76 -16.82 -3.79 -11.67
CA SER A 76 -16.44 -4.56 -10.49
C SER A 76 -15.37 -3.84 -9.68
N ILE A 77 -15.56 -3.77 -8.37
CA ILE A 77 -14.55 -3.22 -7.47
C ILE A 77 -13.59 -4.34 -7.11
N GLU A 78 -12.31 -4.14 -7.39
CA GLU A 78 -11.26 -5.11 -7.15
C GLU A 78 -10.30 -4.58 -6.07
N ASP A 79 -9.98 -5.44 -5.08
CA ASP A 79 -8.95 -5.20 -4.09
C ASP A 79 -7.85 -6.28 -4.15
N LEU A 80 -6.64 -5.84 -4.51
CA LEU A 80 -5.48 -6.68 -4.75
C LEU A 80 -4.31 -6.26 -3.86
N TYR A 81 -3.42 -7.20 -3.54
CA TYR A 81 -2.35 -6.91 -2.58
C TYR A 81 -0.99 -7.26 -3.15
N ILE A 82 -0.18 -6.25 -3.49
CA ILE A 82 1.18 -6.47 -4.02
C ILE A 82 2.22 -6.47 -2.88
N GLY A 83 3.16 -7.40 -2.95
CA GLY A 83 4.26 -7.52 -1.99
C GLY A 83 5.40 -6.52 -2.21
N GLY A 84 6.61 -6.90 -1.82
CA GLY A 84 7.82 -6.12 -2.11
C GLY A 84 8.03 -4.91 -1.20
N SER A 85 8.55 -3.83 -1.78
CA SER A 85 9.04 -2.65 -1.06
C SER A 85 8.18 -1.39 -1.23
N LEU A 86 7.10 -1.46 -2.02
CA LEU A 86 6.29 -0.30 -2.38
C LEU A 86 5.69 0.41 -1.18
N SER A 87 5.02 -0.32 -0.28
CA SER A 87 4.42 0.27 0.92
C SER A 87 5.44 0.89 1.87
N LEU A 88 6.63 0.28 1.98
CA LEU A 88 7.76 0.85 2.71
C LEU A 88 8.21 2.18 2.10
N ARG A 89 8.29 2.27 0.76
CA ARG A 89 8.67 3.54 0.08
C ARG A 89 7.60 4.60 0.21
N MET A 90 6.32 4.24 0.13
CA MET A 90 5.20 5.15 0.39
C MET A 90 5.23 5.70 1.82
N ARG A 91 5.45 4.83 2.82
CA ARG A 91 5.61 5.27 4.22
C ARG A 91 6.75 6.27 4.36
N PHE A 92 7.92 5.99 3.79
CA PHE A 92 9.07 6.88 3.80
C PHE A 92 8.98 8.06 2.83
N ALA A 93 7.93 8.14 2.02
CA ALA A 93 7.56 9.35 1.29
C ALA A 93 6.63 10.26 2.10
N GLY A 94 6.13 9.78 3.26
CA GLY A 94 5.22 10.52 4.12
C GLY A 94 3.78 10.55 3.62
N ILE A 95 3.37 9.52 2.88
CA ILE A 95 2.02 9.38 2.33
C ILE A 95 1.40 8.04 2.73
N ASP A 96 0.09 8.04 2.93
CA ASP A 96 -0.71 6.85 3.24
C ASP A 96 -1.37 6.25 1.98
N ALA A 97 -1.51 7.04 0.91
CA ALA A 97 -2.01 6.55 -0.36
C ALA A 97 -1.51 7.37 -1.57
N ILE A 98 -1.57 6.74 -2.74
CA ILE A 98 -1.43 7.36 -4.05
C ILE A 98 -2.73 7.10 -4.82
N VAL A 99 -3.32 8.15 -5.40
CA VAL A 99 -4.49 8.04 -6.27
C VAL A 99 -4.09 8.49 -7.66
N ILE A 100 -4.13 7.57 -8.63
CA ILE A 100 -3.83 7.87 -10.03
C ILE A 100 -5.14 8.09 -10.78
N CYS A 101 -5.40 9.33 -11.17
CA CYS A 101 -6.61 9.78 -11.85
C CYS A 101 -6.40 9.91 -13.36
N LYS A 102 -7.47 9.62 -14.11
CA LYS A 102 -7.59 9.80 -15.56
C LYS A 102 -6.52 9.05 -16.35
N LYS A 103 -6.48 9.28 -17.66
CA LYS A 103 -5.57 8.70 -18.63
C LYS A 103 -4.59 9.75 -19.15
N ALA A 104 -3.32 9.39 -19.29
CA ALA A 104 -2.34 10.24 -19.96
C ALA A 104 -2.58 10.29 -21.47
N GLU A 105 -2.41 11.44 -22.10
CA GLU A 105 -2.54 11.60 -23.56
C GLU A 105 -1.57 10.68 -24.31
N GLU A 106 -0.32 10.62 -23.84
CA GLU A 106 0.74 9.77 -24.35
C GLU A 106 1.21 8.80 -23.26
N LYS A 107 1.86 7.70 -23.65
CA LYS A 107 2.47 6.78 -22.68
C LYS A 107 3.48 7.50 -21.79
N THR A 108 3.27 7.43 -20.49
CA THR A 108 4.04 8.21 -19.51
C THR A 108 4.65 7.34 -18.42
N VAL A 109 5.75 7.83 -17.84
CA VAL A 109 6.35 7.31 -16.62
C VAL A 109 6.20 8.36 -15.53
N VAL A 110 5.77 7.95 -14.36
CA VAL A 110 5.62 8.82 -13.19
C VAL A 110 6.75 8.53 -12.22
N GLU A 111 7.52 9.55 -11.86
CA GLU A 111 8.53 9.50 -10.81
C GLU A 111 8.07 10.32 -9.60
N ILE A 112 8.16 9.72 -8.41
CA ILE A 112 7.81 10.34 -7.14
C ILE A 112 9.06 10.35 -6.26
N LEU A 113 9.52 11.53 -5.87
CA LEU A 113 10.57 11.72 -4.85
C LEU A 113 9.95 12.37 -3.62
N ASN A 114 9.77 11.58 -2.56
CA ASN A 114 8.88 11.85 -1.44
C ASN A 114 7.47 12.18 -1.95
N THR A 115 7.11 13.45 -2.05
CA THR A 115 5.81 13.91 -2.56
C THR A 115 5.90 14.66 -3.88
N LYS A 116 7.11 14.96 -4.36
CA LYS A 116 7.30 15.67 -5.64
C LYS A 116 7.14 14.68 -6.79
N THR A 117 6.19 14.94 -7.68
CA THR A 117 5.97 14.14 -8.88
C THR A 117 6.61 14.79 -10.10
N THR A 118 7.27 13.97 -10.93
CA THR A 118 7.81 14.32 -12.24
C THR A 118 7.27 13.35 -13.27
N PHE A 119 6.90 13.86 -14.46
CA PHE A 119 6.36 13.06 -15.55
C PHE A 119 7.39 12.96 -16.67
N HIS A 120 7.62 11.74 -17.14
CA HIS A 120 8.57 11.42 -18.20
C HIS A 120 7.86 10.74 -19.38
N GLY A 121 8.45 10.80 -20.56
CA GLY A 121 7.93 10.14 -21.76
C GLY A 121 8.25 8.64 -21.81
N GLU A 122 7.66 7.93 -22.78
CA GLU A 122 7.81 6.48 -22.96
C GLU A 122 9.28 6.00 -23.08
N ALA A 123 10.17 6.81 -23.66
CA ALA A 123 11.58 6.43 -23.85
C ALA A 123 12.39 6.35 -22.55
N MET A 124 11.83 6.79 -21.41
CA MET A 124 12.54 6.81 -20.14
C MET A 124 12.86 5.39 -19.64
N ASP A 125 14.13 5.15 -19.30
CA ASP A 125 14.59 3.95 -18.59
C ASP A 125 14.26 4.06 -17.09
N LEU A 126 13.31 3.23 -16.64
CA LEU A 126 12.87 3.16 -15.25
C LEU A 126 14.03 2.88 -14.28
N ARG A 127 15.10 2.20 -14.71
CA ARG A 127 16.25 1.86 -13.86
C ARG A 127 17.13 3.07 -13.54
N SER A 128 17.01 4.15 -14.30
CA SER A 128 17.76 5.39 -14.06
C SER A 128 17.09 6.32 -13.06
N LEU A 129 15.80 6.12 -12.76
CA LEU A 129 14.98 7.02 -11.94
C LEU A 129 15.00 6.66 -10.45
N GLY A 130 14.82 7.64 -9.58
CA GLY A 130 14.80 7.44 -8.13
C GLY A 130 16.16 7.07 -7.52
N LEU A 131 16.24 7.07 -6.19
CA LEU A 131 17.50 6.87 -5.48
C LEU A 131 17.82 5.37 -5.31
N PRO A 132 19.01 4.90 -5.72
CA PRO A 132 19.44 3.52 -5.53
C PRO A 132 19.31 3.07 -4.05
N GLY A 133 18.72 1.89 -3.84
CA GLY A 133 18.46 1.32 -2.51
C GLY A 133 17.33 1.99 -1.71
N LYS A 134 16.75 3.09 -2.21
CA LYS A 134 15.64 3.81 -1.57
C LYS A 134 14.41 3.97 -2.46
N ARG A 135 14.31 3.19 -3.54
CA ARG A 135 13.21 3.25 -4.50
C ARG A 135 12.48 1.92 -4.68
N SER A 136 11.27 2.00 -5.19
CA SER A 136 10.49 0.91 -5.76
C SER A 136 10.11 1.27 -7.18
N VAL A 137 10.09 0.29 -8.08
CA VAL A 137 9.80 0.48 -9.50
C VAL A 137 8.67 -0.46 -9.93
N ILE A 138 7.52 0.08 -10.28
CA ILE A 138 6.48 -0.64 -11.01
C ILE A 138 6.70 -0.37 -12.50
N GLY A 139 6.97 -1.41 -13.28
CA GLY A 139 7.10 -1.34 -14.73
C GLY A 139 6.04 -2.20 -15.42
N HIS A 140 5.47 -1.68 -16.50
CA HIS A 140 4.58 -2.42 -17.38
C HIS A 140 5.26 -2.71 -18.72
N GLU A 141 5.61 -3.98 -18.94
CA GLU A 141 6.26 -4.45 -20.16
C GLU A 141 5.73 -5.83 -20.55
N ASN A 142 5.55 -6.09 -21.84
CA ASN A 142 5.08 -7.38 -22.38
C ASN A 142 3.79 -7.89 -21.72
N ASN A 143 2.79 -7.00 -21.54
CA ASN A 143 1.51 -7.29 -20.89
C ASN A 143 1.65 -7.80 -19.44
N LYS A 144 2.71 -7.41 -18.73
CA LYS A 144 2.89 -7.71 -17.31
C LYS A 144 3.26 -6.46 -16.54
N THR A 145 2.66 -6.30 -15.37
CA THR A 145 3.00 -5.23 -14.43
C THR A 145 3.76 -5.83 -13.27
N LEU A 146 5.04 -5.48 -13.16
CA LEU A 146 5.94 -6.01 -12.15
C LEU A 146 6.47 -4.89 -11.27
N LEU A 147 6.41 -5.11 -9.96
CA LEU A 147 7.11 -4.33 -8.95
C LEU A 147 8.50 -4.95 -8.71
N ASP A 148 9.53 -4.12 -8.81
CA ASP A 148 10.94 -4.47 -8.64
C ASP A 148 11.34 -5.68 -9.48
N ASN A 149 10.76 -5.80 -10.69
CA ASN A 149 10.94 -6.90 -11.66
C ASN A 149 10.60 -8.31 -11.13
N TYR A 150 9.87 -8.42 -10.01
CA TYR A 150 9.59 -9.72 -9.40
C TYR A 150 8.14 -9.84 -8.90
N PHE A 151 7.69 -8.88 -8.09
CA PHE A 151 6.40 -8.91 -7.43
C PHE A 151 5.28 -8.53 -8.39
N THR A 152 4.12 -9.17 -8.29
CA THR A 152 2.96 -8.89 -9.13
C THR A 152 1.67 -9.13 -8.35
N THR A 153 0.54 -8.64 -8.85
CA THR A 153 -0.78 -8.92 -8.29
C THR A 153 -1.32 -10.26 -8.81
N PRO A 154 -2.31 -10.87 -8.12
CA PRO A 154 -3.16 -11.85 -8.75
C PRO A 154 -3.88 -11.24 -9.95
N GLU A 155 -4.25 -12.11 -10.90
CA GLU A 155 -5.06 -11.73 -12.07
C GLU A 155 -4.39 -10.62 -12.89
N ASN A 156 -5.13 -9.92 -13.76
CA ASN A 156 -4.56 -8.92 -14.68
C ASN A 156 -5.20 -7.53 -14.56
N HIS A 157 -5.93 -7.24 -13.48
CA HIS A 157 -6.61 -5.95 -13.33
C HIS A 157 -5.62 -4.78 -13.26
N LEU A 158 -4.47 -4.96 -12.60
CA LEU A 158 -3.43 -3.93 -12.52
C LEU A 158 -2.78 -3.67 -13.90
N GLU A 159 -2.54 -4.72 -14.68
CA GLU A 159 -2.09 -4.63 -16.07
C GLU A 159 -3.09 -3.85 -16.93
N LYS A 160 -4.38 -4.22 -16.88
CA LYS A 160 -5.44 -3.52 -17.60
C LYS A 160 -5.47 -2.05 -17.22
N ALA A 161 -5.40 -1.74 -15.92
CA ALA A 161 -5.41 -0.38 -15.43
C ALA A 161 -4.20 0.44 -15.92
N PHE A 162 -3.00 -0.13 -15.95
CA PHE A 162 -1.81 0.53 -16.51
C PHE A 162 -1.98 0.83 -18.00
N VAL A 163 -2.52 -0.12 -18.78
CA VAL A 163 -2.82 0.06 -20.21
C VAL A 163 -3.87 1.15 -20.41
N GLN A 164 -4.99 1.09 -19.69
CA GLN A 164 -6.07 2.07 -19.78
C GLN A 164 -5.58 3.49 -19.47
N LYS A 165 -4.67 3.63 -18.51
CA LYS A 165 -4.10 4.92 -18.08
C LYS A 165 -2.96 5.44 -18.94
N ASN A 166 -2.51 4.70 -19.96
CA ASN A 166 -1.28 5.00 -20.69
C ASN A 166 -0.05 5.11 -19.74
N LEU A 167 -0.02 4.31 -18.68
CA LEU A 167 1.05 4.32 -17.69
C LEU A 167 2.07 3.22 -18.01
N LYS A 168 3.30 3.59 -18.36
CA LYS A 168 4.41 2.66 -18.59
C LYS A 168 5.05 2.23 -17.27
N GLY A 169 5.12 3.14 -16.30
CA GLY A 169 5.75 2.83 -15.02
C GLY A 169 5.55 3.90 -13.96
N LEU A 170 5.73 3.48 -12.72
CA LEU A 170 5.67 4.28 -11.51
C LEU A 170 6.92 4.00 -10.68
N VAL A 171 7.74 5.04 -10.45
CA VAL A 171 8.93 4.96 -9.62
C VAL A 171 8.71 5.82 -8.40
N ILE A 172 8.84 5.25 -7.20
CA ILE A 172 8.73 6.01 -5.95
C ILE A 172 9.99 5.87 -5.11
N THR A 173 10.48 7.00 -4.62
CA THR A 173 11.57 7.09 -3.65
C THR A 173 11.04 7.75 -2.38
N GLY A 174 11.17 7.06 -1.26
CA GLY A 174 10.91 7.60 0.07
C GLY A 174 12.20 7.75 0.86
N THR A 175 12.41 8.94 1.43
CA THR A 175 13.64 9.29 2.18
C THR A 175 13.40 9.78 3.60
N GLU A 176 12.14 10.01 3.98
CA GLU A 176 11.75 10.42 5.33
C GLU A 176 12.13 9.36 6.35
N VAL A 177 12.46 9.82 7.55
CA VAL A 177 12.88 8.98 8.67
C VAL A 177 11.88 9.16 9.81
N TYR A 178 11.48 8.05 10.40
CA TYR A 178 10.54 8.02 11.51
C TYR A 178 11.14 7.30 12.70
N SER A 179 10.86 7.83 13.88
CA SER A 179 11.21 7.22 15.15
C SER A 179 9.96 7.24 16.02
N PRO A 180 9.49 6.06 16.49
CA PRO A 180 8.46 5.96 17.52
C PRO A 180 8.89 6.71 18.80
N GLU A 181 7.93 7.30 19.51
CA GLU A 181 8.19 8.00 20.77
C GLU A 181 8.78 7.08 21.83
N ASN A 182 8.15 5.92 22.05
CA ASN A 182 8.66 4.88 22.94
C ASN A 182 9.41 3.79 22.16
N PHE A 183 10.66 4.08 21.81
CA PHE A 183 11.47 3.20 20.97
C PHE A 183 11.80 1.85 21.64
N GLU A 184 12.00 1.82 22.96
CA GLU A 184 12.29 0.59 23.70
C GLU A 184 11.11 -0.39 23.64
N GLU A 185 9.91 0.12 23.90
CA GLU A 185 8.68 -0.68 23.81
C GLU A 185 8.42 -1.14 22.38
N TYR A 186 8.63 -0.27 21.40
CA TYR A 186 8.55 -0.62 19.98
C TYR A 186 9.51 -1.77 19.64
N GLN A 187 10.76 -1.71 20.08
CA GLN A 187 11.75 -2.76 19.84
C GLN A 187 11.36 -4.08 20.50
N ARG A 188 10.80 -4.03 21.72
CA ARG A 188 10.28 -5.21 22.42
C ARG A 188 9.18 -5.87 21.58
N LEU A 189 8.17 -5.11 21.18
CA LEU A 189 7.05 -5.60 20.39
C LEU A 189 7.49 -6.13 19.02
N TYR A 190 8.38 -5.41 18.33
CA TYR A 190 8.96 -5.85 17.06
C TYR A 190 9.64 -7.21 17.18
N LYS A 191 10.47 -7.42 18.21
CA LYS A 191 11.16 -8.70 18.45
C LYS A 191 10.17 -9.81 18.80
N THR A 192 9.16 -9.51 19.62
CA THR A 192 8.09 -10.46 19.95
C THR A 192 7.36 -10.92 18.70
N ILE A 193 6.97 -10.01 17.81
CA ILE A 193 6.29 -10.35 16.56
C ILE A 193 7.23 -11.12 15.62
N LEU A 194 8.47 -10.66 15.45
CA LEU A 194 9.44 -11.30 14.56
C LEU A 194 9.75 -12.74 14.99
N ALA A 195 9.77 -13.04 16.29
CA ALA A 195 9.98 -14.39 16.80
C ALA A 195 8.86 -15.38 16.42
N ARG A 196 7.70 -14.89 15.98
CA ARG A 196 6.53 -15.70 15.60
C ARG A 196 6.57 -16.17 14.14
N THR A 197 7.76 -16.32 13.53
CA THR A 197 7.86 -16.86 12.16
C THR A 197 7.23 -18.25 11.98
N SER A 198 7.18 -19.05 13.06
CA SER A 198 6.52 -20.37 13.08
C SER A 198 4.99 -20.29 12.96
N ASP A 199 4.41 -19.14 13.26
CA ASP A 199 2.95 -18.94 13.20
C ASP A 199 2.50 -18.63 11.77
N LEU A 200 3.43 -18.36 10.86
CA LEU A 200 3.13 -18.10 9.46
C LEU A 200 2.65 -19.36 8.76
N ARG A 201 1.61 -19.23 7.93
CA ARG A 201 1.08 -20.33 7.09
C ARG A 201 1.92 -20.58 5.83
N VAL A 202 3.21 -20.26 5.86
CA VAL A 202 4.17 -20.43 4.77
C VAL A 202 5.52 -20.90 5.29
N GLU A 203 6.22 -21.67 4.48
CA GLU A 203 7.57 -22.11 4.78
C GLU A 203 8.61 -21.08 4.31
N ARG A 204 9.74 -21.06 5.02
CA ARG A 204 10.91 -20.26 4.62
C ARG A 204 11.47 -20.80 3.31
N GLY A 205 11.79 -19.91 2.39
CA GLY A 205 12.34 -20.25 1.08
C GLY A 205 13.55 -19.38 0.72
N VAL A 206 13.89 -19.40 -0.57
CA VAL A 206 15.02 -18.67 -1.16
C VAL A 206 14.56 -17.56 -2.13
N TYR A 207 13.28 -17.21 -2.07
CA TYR A 207 12.69 -16.22 -2.96
C TYR A 207 12.91 -14.80 -2.44
N PRO A 208 12.92 -13.78 -3.32
CA PRO A 208 12.86 -12.38 -2.89
C PRO A 208 11.76 -12.16 -1.84
N SER A 209 12.14 -11.54 -0.74
CA SER A 209 11.24 -11.30 0.39
C SER A 209 10.49 -9.98 0.22
N CYS A 210 9.25 -9.94 0.71
CA CYS A 210 8.59 -8.66 0.93
C CYS A 210 9.31 -7.87 2.04
N SER A 211 9.15 -6.55 2.06
CA SER A 211 9.75 -5.68 3.07
C SER A 211 9.46 -6.18 4.51
N ASN A 212 10.45 -6.08 5.39
CA ASN A 212 10.36 -6.52 6.80
C ASN A 212 9.93 -7.99 7.01
N CYS A 213 10.10 -8.87 6.02
CA CYS A 213 9.82 -10.30 6.15
C CYS A 213 11.11 -11.11 5.95
N PRO A 214 11.54 -11.93 6.93
CA PRO A 214 12.74 -12.74 6.81
C PRO A 214 12.51 -14.06 6.04
N MET A 215 11.31 -14.34 5.54
CA MET A 215 10.92 -15.69 5.13
C MET A 215 11.31 -16.07 3.71
N GLY A 216 11.36 -15.12 2.77
CA GLY A 216 11.61 -15.44 1.35
C GLY A 216 10.74 -16.59 0.83
N CYS A 217 9.46 -16.63 1.23
CA CYS A 217 8.59 -17.79 1.01
C CYS A 217 8.18 -17.98 -0.45
N GLY A 218 7.74 -19.18 -0.82
CA GLY A 218 7.27 -19.48 -2.18
C GLY A 218 6.00 -18.73 -2.62
N LYS A 219 5.37 -17.98 -1.71
CA LYS A 219 4.19 -17.15 -1.98
C LYS A 219 4.52 -15.66 -2.10
N SER A 220 5.80 -15.27 -2.08
CA SER A 220 6.17 -13.85 -2.09
C SER A 220 5.94 -13.17 -3.43
N ARG A 221 6.03 -13.93 -4.55
CA ARG A 221 5.99 -13.38 -5.91
C ARG A 221 4.63 -12.79 -6.29
N VAL A 222 3.59 -13.61 -6.17
CA VAL A 222 2.23 -13.24 -6.53
C VAL A 222 1.55 -12.75 -5.27
N GLY A 223 0.89 -11.62 -5.39
CA GLY A 223 0.12 -11.00 -4.33
C GLY A 223 -1.01 -11.86 -3.79
N GLU A 224 -1.71 -11.29 -2.82
CA GLU A 224 -2.88 -11.90 -2.19
C GLU A 224 -4.17 -11.30 -2.77
N ILE A 225 -5.29 -11.98 -2.61
CA ILE A 225 -6.66 -11.50 -2.91
C ILE A 225 -7.34 -11.24 -1.56
N GLY A 226 -8.23 -10.25 -1.49
CA GLY A 226 -8.93 -9.86 -0.25
C GLY A 226 -9.55 -11.02 0.53
N GLY A 227 -9.70 -10.82 1.85
CA GLY A 227 -10.32 -11.81 2.72
C GLY A 227 -10.63 -11.26 4.11
N ASN A 228 -9.60 -11.08 4.95
CA ASN A 228 -9.81 -10.60 6.31
C ASN A 228 -9.64 -9.07 6.36
N VAL A 229 -10.76 -8.39 6.54
CA VAL A 229 -10.85 -6.92 6.54
C VAL A 229 -9.81 -6.23 7.45
N LEU A 230 -9.50 -6.79 8.63
CA LEU A 230 -8.50 -6.21 9.51
C LEU A 230 -7.09 -6.37 8.94
N ILE A 231 -6.71 -7.58 8.51
CA ILE A 231 -5.41 -7.84 7.88
C ILE A 231 -5.24 -6.97 6.64
N ASP A 232 -6.28 -6.86 5.83
CA ASP A 232 -6.30 -6.15 4.56
C ASP A 232 -6.26 -4.62 4.76
N SER A 233 -6.82 -4.10 5.86
CA SER A 233 -6.69 -2.68 6.24
C SER A 233 -5.31 -2.36 6.84
N LEU A 234 -4.70 -3.34 7.51
CA LEU A 234 -3.30 -3.27 7.94
C LEU A 234 -2.33 -3.49 6.78
N VAL A 235 -2.81 -4.05 5.65
CA VAL A 235 -2.04 -4.65 4.55
C VAL A 235 -0.88 -5.50 5.07
N ALA A 236 -1.23 -6.31 6.07
CA ALA A 236 -0.38 -7.37 6.56
C ALA A 236 -0.43 -8.57 5.62
N CYS A 237 0.62 -9.39 5.66
CA CYS A 237 0.66 -10.65 4.94
C CYS A 237 -0.48 -11.55 5.45
N GLN A 238 -1.35 -12.03 4.57
CA GLN A 238 -2.46 -12.92 4.94
C GLN A 238 -1.98 -14.26 5.53
N PHE A 239 -0.73 -14.65 5.26
CA PHE A 239 -0.11 -15.80 5.91
C PHE A 239 0.34 -15.53 7.34
N ALA A 240 0.30 -14.27 7.80
CA ALA A 240 0.53 -13.83 9.17
C ALA A 240 -0.78 -13.57 9.93
N ASP A 241 -1.88 -14.18 9.50
CA ASP A 241 -3.20 -14.08 10.14
C ASP A 241 -3.16 -14.40 11.63
N LYS A 242 -2.53 -15.51 12.04
CA LYS A 242 -2.37 -15.87 13.47
C LYS A 242 -1.69 -14.79 14.35
N ILE A 243 -1.02 -13.82 13.73
CA ILE A 243 -0.39 -12.68 14.40
C ILE A 243 -1.32 -11.46 14.36
N TYR A 244 -1.81 -11.10 13.18
CA TYR A 244 -2.48 -9.83 12.94
C TYR A 244 -4.01 -9.87 13.03
N THR A 245 -4.61 -11.04 13.29
CA THR A 245 -6.01 -11.12 13.77
C THR A 245 -6.13 -10.95 15.28
N ASP A 246 -5.02 -10.93 16.01
CA ASP A 246 -5.01 -10.65 17.45
C ASP A 246 -5.13 -9.14 17.67
N ILE A 247 -6.32 -8.71 18.11
CA ILE A 247 -6.64 -7.29 18.35
C ILE A 247 -5.69 -6.68 19.39
N GLY A 248 -5.25 -7.44 20.41
CA GLY A 248 -4.32 -6.95 21.43
C GLY A 248 -2.94 -6.63 20.85
N ILE A 249 -2.45 -7.48 19.94
CA ILE A 249 -1.20 -7.23 19.19
C ILE A 249 -1.36 -6.00 18.29
N VAL A 250 -2.44 -5.92 17.52
CA VAL A 250 -2.68 -4.80 16.61
C VAL A 250 -2.78 -3.49 17.39
N PHE A 251 -3.56 -3.46 18.46
CA PHE A 251 -3.71 -2.29 19.32
C PHE A 251 -2.37 -1.87 19.94
N SER A 252 -1.58 -2.81 20.45
CA SER A 252 -0.24 -2.51 20.99
C SER A 252 0.68 -1.89 19.94
N CYS A 253 0.64 -2.39 18.70
CA CYS A 253 1.40 -1.84 17.57
C CYS A 253 0.95 -0.43 17.20
N LEU A 254 -0.36 -0.17 17.15
CA LEU A 254 -0.91 1.15 16.84
C LEU A 254 -0.54 2.16 17.93
N ASN A 255 -0.72 1.79 19.19
CA ASN A 255 -0.44 2.64 20.34
C ASN A 255 1.04 3.03 20.41
N VAL A 256 1.97 2.09 20.23
CA VAL A 256 3.41 2.40 20.30
C VAL A 256 3.88 3.28 19.13
N LEU A 257 3.13 3.28 18.02
CA LEU A 257 3.36 4.18 16.89
C LEU A 257 2.65 5.54 17.04
N GLY A 258 1.87 5.74 18.11
CA GLY A 258 1.15 6.98 18.41
C GLY A 258 -0.22 7.11 17.74
N TYR A 259 -0.76 6.04 17.14
CA TYR A 259 -2.10 6.09 16.56
C TYR A 259 -3.17 6.12 17.67
N ASN A 260 -4.06 7.10 17.60
CA ASN A 260 -5.16 7.27 18.54
C ASN A 260 -6.38 6.45 18.11
N HIS A 261 -6.26 5.13 18.10
CA HIS A 261 -7.37 4.20 17.89
C HIS A 261 -7.72 3.51 19.20
N THR A 262 -9.01 3.36 19.47
CA THR A 262 -9.54 2.54 20.56
C THR A 262 -9.70 1.08 20.11
N HIS A 263 -9.88 0.16 21.07
CA HIS A 263 -10.27 -1.22 20.75
C HIS A 263 -11.59 -1.26 19.95
N GLU A 264 -12.55 -0.43 20.32
CA GLU A 264 -13.86 -0.33 19.66
C GLU A 264 -13.74 0.13 18.20
N ASP A 265 -12.79 1.03 17.88
CA ASP A 265 -12.53 1.44 16.49
C ASP A 265 -12.07 0.26 15.62
N VAL A 266 -11.20 -0.61 16.16
CA VAL A 266 -10.70 -1.79 15.46
C VAL A 266 -11.80 -2.84 15.30
N GLU A 267 -12.62 -3.04 16.32
CA GLU A 267 -13.76 -3.97 16.29
C GLU A 267 -14.86 -3.55 15.32
N ASN A 268 -15.11 -2.24 15.17
CA ASN A 268 -16.12 -1.69 14.27
C ASN A 268 -15.65 -1.55 12.81
N LEU A 269 -14.35 -1.77 12.54
CA LEU A 269 -13.76 -1.64 11.20
C LEU A 269 -14.48 -2.46 10.11
N PRO A 270 -14.89 -3.73 10.33
CA PRO A 270 -15.61 -4.49 9.32
C PRO A 270 -16.92 -3.84 8.89
N LYS A 271 -17.69 -3.31 9.85
CA LYS A 271 -18.95 -2.62 9.57
C LYS A 271 -18.73 -1.33 8.77
N LEU A 272 -17.71 -0.55 9.14
CA LEU A 272 -17.36 0.68 8.41
C LEU A 272 -17.01 0.38 6.94
N ILE A 273 -16.26 -0.69 6.70
CA ILE A 273 -15.85 -1.08 5.35
C ILE A 273 -17.03 -1.63 4.56
N GLU A 274 -17.89 -2.45 5.17
CA GLU A 274 -19.13 -2.93 4.56
C GLU A 274 -20.03 -1.77 4.12
N ASP A 275 -20.24 -0.77 5.00
CA ASP A 275 -21.04 0.42 4.68
C ASP A 275 -20.41 1.25 3.54
N THR A 276 -19.08 1.22 3.39
CA THR A 276 -18.36 1.92 2.32
C THR A 276 -18.50 1.17 0.98
N ILE A 277 -18.37 -0.16 0.99
CA ILE A 277 -18.59 -0.99 -0.20
C ILE A 277 -20.03 -0.81 -0.71
N ARG A 278 -21.02 -0.83 0.19
CA ARG A 278 -22.43 -0.61 -0.18
C ARG A 278 -22.66 0.71 -0.90
N LYS A 279 -21.93 1.78 -0.56
CA LYS A 279 -22.03 3.08 -1.24
C LYS A 279 -21.39 3.09 -2.63
N LEU A 280 -20.36 2.27 -2.84
CA LEU A 280 -19.71 2.13 -4.14
C LEU A 280 -20.50 1.26 -5.12
N SER A 281 -21.35 0.36 -4.61
CA SER A 281 -22.22 -0.51 -5.41
C SER A 281 -23.57 0.12 -5.77
N LEU A 282 -23.84 1.36 -5.34
CA LEU A 282 -25.06 2.14 -5.61
C LEU A 282 -24.80 3.16 -6.71
#